data_AF-A0A381XGF5-F1
#
_entry.id   AF-A0A381XGF5-F1
#
_cell.length_a   1.000
_cell.length_b   1.000
_cell.length_c   1.000
_cell.angle_alpha   90.00
_cell.angle_beta   90.00
_cell.angle_gamma   90.00
#
_symmetry.space_group_name_H-M   'P 1'
#
loop_
_entity.id
_entity.type
_entity.pdbx_description
1 polymer ?
#
loop_
_entity_poly.entity_id
_entity_poly.type
_entity_poly.pdbx_seq_one_letter_code
_entity_poly.pdbx_strand_id
1 'polypeptide(L)'
;MVKDFDREDPFEMKAIEIPGGNIYHQAQVMAEEFRDMGMTKEELKKMFADPFYGGLHMAYTQLGKKNINEIIRQVYKKVRVKND
;
A
#
# COMPACT_ATOMS: atom_id res chain seq x y z
N MET A 1 -19.08 -0.75 -18.77
CA MET A 1 -18.33 0.48 -18.49
C MET A 1 -17.97 0.45 -17.01
N VAL A 2 -16.69 0.57 -16.66
CA VAL A 2 -16.28 0.77 -15.27
C VAL A 2 -16.41 2.28 -15.01
N LYS A 3 -17.00 2.65 -13.87
CA LYS A 3 -17.15 4.04 -13.45
C LYS A 3 -15.76 4.59 -13.05
N ASP A 4 -15.47 5.85 -13.41
CA ASP A 4 -14.28 6.53 -12.92
C ASP A 4 -14.39 6.86 -11.42
N PHE A 5 -13.27 6.74 -10.68
CA PHE A 5 -13.24 7.01 -9.25
C PHE A 5 -13.63 8.47 -8.94
N ASP A 6 -14.63 8.66 -8.08
CA ASP A 6 -15.08 9.96 -7.61
C ASP A 6 -15.01 10.04 -6.09
N ARG A 7 -14.14 10.90 -5.56
CA ARG A 7 -13.93 11.07 -4.13
C ARG A 7 -15.21 11.45 -3.38
N GLU A 8 -16.11 12.19 -4.02
CA GLU A 8 -17.34 12.70 -3.39
C GLU A 8 -18.54 11.77 -3.57
N ASP A 9 -18.41 10.67 -4.33
CA ASP A 9 -19.48 9.69 -4.47
C ASP A 9 -19.72 8.94 -3.15
N PRO A 10 -20.96 8.95 -2.61
CA PRO A 10 -21.31 8.19 -1.41
C PRO A 10 -21.25 6.66 -1.60
N PHE A 11 -21.23 6.15 -2.84
CA PHE A 11 -21.14 4.71 -3.13
C PHE A 11 -19.71 4.21 -3.34
N GLU A 12 -18.72 5.11 -3.40
CA GLU A 12 -17.30 4.72 -3.45
C GLU A 12 -16.82 4.26 -2.07
N MET A 13 -16.05 3.18 -2.05
CA MET A 13 -15.45 2.69 -0.81
C MET A 13 -14.37 3.67 -0.34
N LYS A 14 -14.53 4.19 0.87
CA LYS A 14 -13.56 5.08 1.52
C LYS A 14 -12.78 4.31 2.57
N ALA A 15 -11.46 4.28 2.42
CA ALA A 15 -10.58 3.84 3.50
C ALA A 15 -10.70 4.83 4.66
N ILE A 16 -10.89 4.29 5.87
CA ILE A 16 -10.98 5.07 7.10
C ILE A 16 -9.75 4.76 7.93
N GLU A 17 -9.05 5.81 8.35
CA GLU A 17 -7.96 5.68 9.31
C GLU A 17 -8.54 5.31 10.68
N ILE A 18 -7.97 4.28 11.31
CA ILE A 18 -8.24 3.96 12.71
C ILE A 18 -7.25 4.77 13.56
N PRO A 19 -7.72 5.72 14.39
CA PRO A 19 -6.84 6.56 15.19
C PRO A 19 -5.93 5.76 16.13
N GLY A 20 -4.73 6.28 16.37
CA GLY A 20 -3.75 5.66 17.29
C GLY A 20 -2.88 4.56 16.67
N GLY A 21 -3.06 4.27 15.37
CA GLY A 21 -2.21 3.35 14.62
C GLY A 21 -0.87 3.96 14.20
N ASN A 22 0.12 3.10 13.96
CA ASN A 22 1.37 3.50 13.31
C ASN A 22 1.26 3.22 11.80
N ILE A 23 1.02 4.27 11.02
CA ILE A 23 0.83 4.16 9.56
C ILE A 23 2.06 3.57 8.83
N TYR A 24 3.28 3.81 9.35
CA TYR A 24 4.49 3.23 8.77
C TYR A 24 4.52 1.71 8.96
N HIS A 25 4.17 1.24 10.15
CA HIS A 25 4.07 -0.20 10.43
C HIS A 25 2.97 -0.86 9.60
N GLN A 26 1.80 -0.22 9.49
CA GLN A 26 0.70 -0.72 8.67
C GLN A 26 1.10 -0.83 7.19
N ALA A 27 1.72 0.20 6.63
CA ALA A 27 2.22 0.19 5.25
C ALA A 27 3.23 -0.94 5.02
N GLN A 28 4.11 -1.20 6.00
CA GLN A 28 5.04 -2.30 5.94
C GLN A 28 4.34 -3.67 5.94
N VAL A 29 3.40 -3.90 6.86
CA VAL A 29 2.64 -5.15 6.94
C VAL A 29 1.86 -5.38 5.65
N MET A 30 1.12 -4.38 5.16
CA MET A 30 0.39 -4.51 3.89
C MET A 30 1.32 -4.86 2.72
N ALA A 31 2.51 -4.26 2.64
CA ALA A 31 3.49 -4.58 1.61
C ALA A 31 4.06 -6.01 1.75
N GLU A 32 4.24 -6.50 2.98
CA GLU A 32 4.67 -7.88 3.26
C GLU A 32 3.61 -8.89 2.82
N GLU A 33 2.34 -8.67 3.16
CA GLU A 33 1.22 -9.55 2.78
C GLU A 33 1.08 -9.67 1.26
N PHE A 34 1.04 -8.54 0.54
CA PHE A 34 0.91 -8.57 -0.92
C PHE A 34 2.15 -9.15 -1.62
N ARG A 35 3.35 -8.96 -1.06
CA ARG A 35 4.56 -9.66 -1.53
C ARG A 35 4.38 -11.17 -1.37
N ASP A 36 3.89 -11.62 -0.22
CA ASP A 36 3.73 -13.05 0.08
C ASP A 36 2.62 -13.69 -0.77
N MET A 37 1.65 -12.88 -1.22
CA MET A 37 0.66 -13.25 -2.25
C MET A 37 1.21 -13.26 -3.69
N GLY A 38 2.49 -12.94 -3.89
CA GLY A 38 3.17 -13.06 -5.19
C GLY A 38 3.26 -11.77 -6.02
N MET A 39 2.86 -10.62 -5.49
CA MET A 39 3.05 -9.34 -6.19
C MET A 39 4.53 -9.05 -6.36
N THR A 40 4.89 -8.33 -7.43
CA THR A 40 6.23 -7.78 -7.66
C THR A 40 6.37 -6.40 -7.04
N LYS A 41 7.61 -5.91 -6.92
CA LYS A 41 7.90 -4.55 -6.43
C LYS A 41 7.18 -3.47 -7.24
N GLU A 42 7.14 -3.61 -8.57
CA GLU A 42 6.54 -2.60 -9.44
C GLU A 42 5.01 -2.64 -9.38
N GLU A 43 4.41 -3.83 -9.24
CA GLU A 43 2.97 -3.97 -8.99
C GLU A 43 2.58 -3.33 -7.66
N LEU A 44 3.32 -3.62 -6.58
CA LEU A 44 3.08 -2.99 -5.28
C LEU A 44 3.14 -1.47 -5.35
N LYS A 45 4.13 -0.88 -6.04
CA LYS A 45 4.18 0.58 -6.23
C LYS A 45 2.95 1.13 -6.94
N LYS A 46 2.45 0.42 -7.96
CA LYS A 46 1.23 0.81 -8.68
C LYS A 46 0.02 0.73 -7.76
N MET A 47 -0.10 -0.35 -6.99
CA MET A 47 -1.21 -0.55 -6.05
C MET A 47 -1.25 0.55 -4.98
N PHE A 48 -0.11 0.92 -4.40
CA PHE A 48 -0.04 2.05 -3.46
C PHE A 48 -0.44 3.40 -4.10
N ALA A 49 -0.19 3.59 -5.39
CA ALA A 49 -0.55 4.83 -6.08
C ALA A 49 -2.01 4.86 -6.58
N ASP A 50 -2.73 3.74 -6.50
CA ASP A 50 -4.06 3.56 -7.09
C ASP A 50 -5.17 3.68 -6.02
N PRO A 51 -6.10 4.64 -6.14
CA PRO A 51 -7.23 4.82 -5.21
C PRO A 51 -8.12 3.60 -5.02
N PHE A 52 -8.16 2.68 -6.00
CA PHE A 52 -8.89 1.41 -5.87
C PHE A 52 -8.42 0.61 -4.64
N TYR A 53 -7.13 0.67 -4.32
CA TYR A 53 -6.56 0.03 -3.13
C TYR A 53 -6.59 0.98 -1.93
N GLY A 54 -7.79 1.32 -1.46
CA GLY A 54 -8.00 2.38 -0.48
C GLY A 54 -7.03 2.40 0.72
N GLY A 55 -6.75 1.24 1.34
CA GLY A 55 -5.81 1.15 2.46
C GLY A 55 -4.36 1.45 2.08
N LEU A 56 -3.89 0.90 0.96
CA LEU A 56 -2.55 1.20 0.42
C LEU A 56 -2.46 2.67 0.00
N HIS A 57 -3.48 3.18 -0.69
CA HIS A 57 -3.53 4.55 -1.17
C HIS A 57 -3.60 5.57 -0.04
N MET A 58 -4.31 5.26 1.04
CA MET A 58 -4.30 6.06 2.26
C MET A 58 -2.89 6.14 2.86
N ALA A 59 -2.18 5.01 2.98
CA ALA A 59 -0.79 5.02 3.43
C ALA A 59 0.13 5.82 2.47
N TYR A 60 -0.10 5.73 1.16
CA TYR A 60 0.65 6.48 0.16
C TYR A 60 0.44 7.99 0.26
N THR A 61 -0.80 8.44 0.48
CA THR A 61 -1.11 9.87 0.63
C THR A 61 -0.58 10.45 1.94
N GLN A 62 -0.57 9.67 3.04
CA GLN A 62 -0.03 10.11 4.33
C GLN A 62 1.49 10.09 4.40
N LEU A 63 2.14 9.03 3.88
CA LEU A 63 3.59 8.85 3.99
C LEU A 63 4.37 9.41 2.79
N GLY A 64 3.72 9.53 1.63
CA GLY A 64 4.32 9.99 0.39
C GLY A 64 5.16 8.91 -0.34
N LYS A 65 5.33 9.13 -1.65
CA LYS A 65 6.00 8.21 -2.59
C LYS A 65 7.38 7.74 -2.14
N LYS A 66 8.20 8.65 -1.59
CA LYS A 66 9.58 8.35 -1.17
C LYS A 66 9.59 7.29 -0.07
N ASN A 67 8.76 7.46 0.96
CA ASN A 67 8.68 6.55 2.10
C ASN A 67 8.08 5.20 1.69
N ILE A 68 7.03 5.18 0.87
CA ILE A 68 6.45 3.94 0.34
C ILE A 68 7.48 3.15 -0.49
N ASN A 69 8.22 3.81 -1.37
CA ASN A 69 9.25 3.14 -2.17
C ASN A 69 10.36 2.53 -1.30
N GLU A 70 10.73 3.20 -0.21
CA GLU A 70 11.70 2.69 0.76
C GLU A 70 11.16 1.47 1.52
N ILE A 71 9.91 1.51 1.98
CA ILE A 71 9.22 0.38 2.62
C ILE A 71 9.21 -0.84 1.68
N ILE A 72 8.72 -0.67 0.45
CA ILE A 72 8.68 -1.77 -0.55
C ILE A 72 10.10 -2.31 -0.78
N ARG A 73 11.11 -1.44 -0.90
CA ARG A 73 12.49 -1.88 -1.07
C ARG A 73 12.96 -2.74 0.11
N GLN A 74 12.65 -2.36 1.34
CA GLN A 74 13.04 -3.10 2.55
C GLN A 74 12.33 -4.45 2.63
N VAL A 75 11.03 -4.49 2.36
CA VAL A 75 10.20 -5.70 2.38
C VAL A 75 10.76 -6.81 1.49
N TYR A 76 11.25 -6.50 0.29
CA TYR A 76 11.87 -7.50 -0.58
C TYR A 76 13.34 -7.80 -0.27
N LYS A 77 14.05 -6.91 0.44
CA LYS A 77 15.40 -7.21 0.92
C LYS A 77 15.36 -8.26 2.03
N LYS A 78 14.39 -8.16 2.96
CA LYS A 78 14.24 -9.11 4.09
C LYS A 78 14.14 -10.57 3.65
N VAL A 79 13.43 -10.87 2.56
CA VAL A 79 13.29 -12.25 2.05
C VAL A 79 14.63 -12.82 1.58
N ARG A 80 15.50 -12.01 0.98
CA ARG A 80 16.80 -12.47 0.49
C ARG A 80 17.76 -12.88 1.62
N VAL A 81 17.55 -12.37 2.84
CA VAL A 81 18.42 -12.67 3.99
C VAL A 81 18.03 -13.97 4.70
N LYS A 82 16.83 -14.52 4.46
CA LYS A 82 16.36 -15.76 5.11
C LYS A 82 16.78 -17.05 4.39
N ASN A 83 17.50 -16.95 3.28
CA ASN A 83 17.89 -18.09 2.45
C ASN A 83 19.41 -18.37 2.41
N ASP A 84 20.18 -17.81 3.35
CA ASP A 84 21.60 -18.12 3.58
C ASP A 84 21.78 -18.72 4.98
#